data_AF-A0A3M2ATW7-F1
#
_entry.id   AF-A0A3M2ATW7-F1
#
_cell.length_a   1.000
_cell.length_b   1.000
_cell.length_c   1.000
_cell.angle_alpha   90.00
_cell.angle_beta   90.00
_cell.angle_gamma   90.00
#
_symmetry.space_group_name_H-M   'P 1'
#
loop_
_entity.id
_entity.type
_entity.pdbx_description
1 polymer ?
#
loop_
_entity_poly.entity_id
_entity_poly.type
_entity_poly.pdbx_seq_one_letter_code
_entity_poly.pdbx_strand_id
1 'polypeptide(L)'
;RKEGDRVVAVIRKSSSSKEPSLWYWVKFHSLGVKLHLRWFLMEINPFVQKPDHFITFSAISEGTRAEKFLKGKAKLIPIPDEIDPRCGVVLAVKGYERAMEIYEELRREGFGVEAIYKKEGKTYRRVFP
;
A
#
# COMPACT_ATOMS: atom_id res chain seq x y z
N ARG A 1 14.62 -26.99 18.88
CA ARG A 1 15.21 -28.34 19.04
C ARG A 1 16.63 -28.26 18.47
N LYS A 2 17.65 -28.80 19.15
CA LYS A 2 19.03 -28.81 18.62
C LYS A 2 19.23 -30.13 17.89
N GLU A 3 19.53 -30.06 16.59
CA GLU A 3 19.79 -31.23 15.76
C GLU A 3 21.20 -31.03 15.19
N GLY A 4 22.18 -31.69 15.81
CA GLY A 4 23.60 -31.43 15.56
C GLY A 4 24.03 -29.99 15.88
N ASP A 5 24.79 -29.39 14.95
CA ASP A 5 25.39 -28.05 15.09
C ASP A 5 24.44 -26.90 14.70
N ARG A 6 23.15 -27.20 14.48
CA ARG A 6 22.13 -26.21 14.09
C ARG A 6 21.09 -26.05 15.19
N VAL A 7 20.83 -24.80 15.58
CA VAL A 7 19.73 -24.44 16.48
C VAL A 7 18.48 -24.26 15.62
N VAL A 8 17.59 -25.24 15.62
CA VAL A 8 16.30 -25.15 14.91
C VAL A 8 15.28 -24.50 15.85
N ALA A 9 14.99 -23.22 15.60
CA ALA A 9 13.87 -22.52 16.22
C ALA A 9 12.57 -22.94 15.51
N VAL A 10 11.79 -23.80 16.15
CA VAL A 10 10.46 -24.18 15.66
C VAL A 10 9.48 -23.15 16.18
N ILE A 11 9.16 -22.15 15.35
CA ILE A 11 8.10 -21.18 15.65
C ILE A 11 6.76 -21.92 15.48
N ARG A 12 6.20 -22.42 16.58
CA ARG A 12 4.79 -22.84 16.59
C ARG A 12 3.94 -21.59 16.48
N LYS A 13 3.29 -21.40 15.34
CA LYS A 13 2.26 -20.38 15.14
C LYS A 13 1.17 -20.60 16.19
N SER A 14 1.14 -19.79 17.24
CA SER A 14 0.06 -19.81 18.22
C SER A 14 -1.21 -19.42 17.50
N SER A 15 -2.15 -20.36 17.37
CA SER A 15 -3.49 -20.17 16.82
C SER A 15 -4.38 -19.38 17.78
N SER A 16 -3.89 -18.28 18.35
CA SER A 16 -4.74 -17.24 18.92
C SER A 16 -5.22 -16.34 17.77
N SER A 17 -5.91 -16.94 16.81
CA SER A 17 -6.70 -16.19 15.85
C SER A 17 -7.93 -15.74 16.61
N LYS A 18 -7.89 -14.53 17.18
CA LYS A 18 -9.14 -13.84 17.50
C LYS A 18 -9.93 -13.78 16.19
N GLU A 19 -11.05 -14.50 16.12
CA GLU A 19 -11.91 -14.42 14.96
C GLU A 19 -12.19 -12.94 14.67
N PRO A 20 -11.97 -12.48 13.42
CA PRO A 20 -12.27 -11.10 13.08
C PRO A 20 -13.74 -10.85 13.37
N SER A 21 -14.03 -9.90 14.25
CA SER A 21 -15.40 -9.56 14.59
C SER A 21 -16.19 -9.17 13.33
N LEU A 22 -17.52 -9.37 13.35
CA LEU A 22 -18.40 -8.90 12.27
C LEU A 22 -18.13 -7.43 11.90
N TRP A 23 -17.78 -6.61 12.89
CA TRP A 23 -17.40 -5.22 12.68
C TRP A 23 -16.08 -5.04 11.92
N TYR A 24 -15.09 -5.90 12.16
CA TYR A 24 -13.87 -5.96 11.37
C TYR A 24 -14.19 -6.29 9.91
N TRP A 25 -15.09 -7.24 9.68
CA TRP A 25 -15.51 -7.63 8.33
C TRP A 25 -16.19 -6.48 7.58
N VAL A 26 -17.16 -5.80 8.21
CA VAL A 26 -17.83 -4.61 7.64
C VAL A 26 -16.83 -3.48 7.37
N LYS A 27 -15.91 -3.21 8.29
CA LYS A 27 -14.86 -2.20 8.08
C LYS A 27 -13.94 -2.54 6.92
N PHE A 28 -13.54 -3.80 6.81
CA PHE A 28 -12.67 -4.25 5.74
C PHE A 28 -13.34 -4.13 4.38
N HIS A 29 -14.60 -4.57 4.27
CA HIS A 29 -15.36 -4.48 3.02
C HIS A 29 -15.66 -3.02 2.62
N SER A 30 -16.06 -2.19 3.58
CA SER A 30 -16.30 -0.76 3.33
C SER A 30 -15.04 0.00 2.95
N LEU A 31 -13.87 -0.38 3.50
CA LEU A 31 -12.58 0.16 3.06
C LEU A 31 -12.33 -0.16 1.59
N GLY A 32 -12.54 -1.42 1.18
CA GLY A 32 -12.41 -1.83 -0.22
C GLY A 32 -13.31 -1.01 -1.15
N VAL A 33 -14.62 -0.96 -0.87
CA VAL A 33 -15.59 -0.19 -1.69
C VAL A 33 -15.20 1.29 -1.77
N LYS A 34 -14.78 1.88 -0.65
CA LYS A 34 -14.35 3.29 -0.60
C LYS A 34 -13.12 3.55 -1.47
N LEU A 35 -12.15 2.64 -1.46
CA LEU A 35 -10.93 2.75 -2.27
C LEU A 35 -11.27 2.69 -3.77
N HIS A 36 -12.10 1.73 -4.19
CA HIS A 36 -12.54 1.64 -5.58
C HIS A 36 -13.35 2.86 -6.03
N LEU A 37 -14.26 3.36 -5.19
CA LEU A 37 -15.03 4.56 -5.50
C LEU A 37 -14.12 5.79 -5.66
N ARG A 38 -13.10 5.94 -4.81
CA ARG A 38 -12.10 7.03 -4.92
C ARG A 38 -11.34 6.96 -6.23
N TRP A 39 -10.90 5.77 -6.64
CA TRP A 39 -10.22 5.58 -7.91
C TRP A 39 -11.11 5.98 -9.09
N PHE A 40 -12.34 5.48 -9.13
CA PHE A 40 -13.32 5.79 -10.16
C PHE A 40 -13.59 7.30 -10.28
N LEU A 41 -13.79 7.97 -9.14
CA LEU A 41 -13.99 9.42 -9.11
C LEU A 41 -12.75 10.21 -9.61
N MET A 42 -11.54 9.72 -9.32
CA MET A 42 -10.31 10.33 -9.81
C MET A 42 -10.12 10.12 -11.31
N GLU A 43 -10.56 9.00 -11.86
CA GLU A 43 -10.41 8.68 -13.27
C GLU A 43 -11.35 9.50 -14.15
N ILE A 44 -12.58 9.75 -13.66
CA ILE A 44 -13.62 10.52 -14.34
C ILE A 44 -13.39 12.02 -14.26
N ASN A 45 -12.85 12.54 -13.15
CA ASN A 45 -12.75 13.99 -12.95
C ASN A 45 -11.66 14.62 -13.83
N PRO A 46 -12.00 15.42 -14.87
CA PRO A 46 -11.02 16.00 -15.78
C PRO A 46 -10.24 17.17 -15.16
N PHE A 47 -10.69 17.70 -14.01
CA PHE A 47 -10.07 18.84 -13.33
C PHE A 47 -9.00 18.43 -12.31
N VAL A 48 -8.82 17.13 -12.07
CA VAL A 48 -7.83 16.62 -11.11
C VAL A 48 -6.62 16.11 -11.88
N GLN A 49 -5.42 16.53 -11.47
CA GLN A 49 -4.18 16.00 -12.04
C GLN A 49 -4.11 14.49 -11.80
N LYS A 50 -4.12 13.71 -12.88
CA LYS A 50 -4.08 12.25 -12.81
C LYS A 50 -2.74 11.80 -12.25
N PRO A 51 -2.72 11.01 -11.16
CA PRO A 51 -1.49 10.49 -10.59
C PRO A 51 -0.79 9.59 -11.61
N ASP A 52 0.53 9.65 -11.62
CA ASP A 52 1.39 8.89 -12.51
C ASP A 52 2.48 8.11 -11.76
N HIS A 53 2.62 8.31 -10.45
CA HIS A 53 3.53 7.56 -9.59
C HIS A 53 2.77 6.93 -8.43
N PHE A 54 3.15 5.70 -8.09
CA PHE A 54 2.43 4.84 -7.15
C PHE A 54 3.42 4.22 -6.18
N ILE A 55 3.25 4.52 -4.89
CA ILE A 55 4.10 3.99 -3.83
C ILE A 55 3.45 2.75 -3.23
N THR A 56 4.14 1.61 -3.28
CA THR A 56 3.69 0.33 -2.70
C THR A 56 4.20 0.16 -1.27
N PHE A 57 3.53 -0.71 -0.52
CA PHE A 57 3.80 -0.98 0.89
C PHE A 57 3.96 -2.47 1.16
N SER A 58 4.57 -2.85 2.27
CA SER A 58 4.66 -4.26 2.69
C SER A 58 3.32 -4.84 3.14
N ALA A 59 2.36 -3.99 3.53
CA ALA A 59 1.04 -4.39 3.98
C ALA A 59 -0.01 -3.27 3.83
N ILE A 60 -1.30 -3.64 3.75
CA ILE A 60 -2.43 -2.69 3.72
C ILE A 60 -2.43 -1.76 4.95
N SER A 61 -2.06 -2.30 6.12
CA SER A 61 -1.97 -1.52 7.36
C SER A 61 -0.94 -0.40 7.28
N GLU A 62 0.18 -0.61 6.58
CA GLU A 62 1.21 0.41 6.38
C GLU A 62 0.69 1.53 5.47
N GLY A 63 0.05 1.18 4.34
CA GLY A 63 -0.56 2.16 3.43
C GLY A 63 -1.66 3.00 4.09
N THR A 64 -2.53 2.37 4.89
CA THR A 64 -3.59 3.08 5.62
C THR A 64 -3.05 3.95 6.76
N ARG A 65 -1.95 3.55 7.43
CA ARG A 65 -1.27 4.38 8.42
C ARG A 65 -0.58 5.57 7.75
N ALA A 66 0.08 5.34 6.61
CA ALA A 66 0.79 6.35 5.84
C ALA A 66 -0.16 7.43 5.30
N GLU A 67 -1.33 7.05 4.78
CA GLU A 67 -2.34 8.02 4.32
C GLU A 67 -2.76 9.01 5.43
N LYS A 68 -3.00 8.48 6.65
CA LYS A 68 -3.36 9.30 7.81
C LYS A 68 -2.23 10.22 8.24
N PHE A 69 -1.01 9.70 8.24
CA PHE A 69 0.19 10.46 8.59
C PHE A 69 0.41 11.63 7.61
N LEU A 70 0.24 11.39 6.31
CA LEU A 70 0.45 12.38 5.26
C LEU A 70 -0.65 13.44 5.15
N LYS A 71 -1.75 13.33 5.94
CA LYS A 71 -2.83 14.33 6.02
C LYS A 71 -3.34 14.82 4.65
N GLY A 72 -3.43 13.92 3.66
CA GLY A 72 -3.96 14.23 2.33
C GLY A 72 -2.93 14.70 1.30
N LYS A 73 -1.62 14.75 1.61
CA LYS A 73 -0.56 14.99 0.61
C LYS A 73 -0.54 13.94 -0.51
N ALA A 74 -1.04 12.73 -0.23
CA ALA A 74 -1.21 11.64 -1.18
C ALA A 74 -2.52 10.89 -0.89
N LYS A 75 -3.06 10.19 -1.89
CA LYS A 75 -4.30 9.44 -1.76
C LYS A 75 -4.04 7.95 -1.80
N LEU A 76 -4.59 7.21 -0.85
CA LEU A 76 -4.58 5.75 -0.90
C LEU A 76 -5.67 5.27 -1.85
N ILE A 77 -5.28 4.39 -2.76
CA ILE A 77 -6.15 3.78 -3.78
C ILE A 77 -5.91 2.25 -3.79
N PRO A 78 -6.83 1.45 -4.35
CA PRO A 78 -6.55 0.04 -4.55
C PRO A 78 -5.40 -0.10 -5.57
N ILE A 79 -4.65 -1.20 -5.46
CA ILE A 79 -3.58 -1.48 -6.41
C ILE A 79 -4.21 -1.60 -7.82
N PRO A 80 -3.66 -0.90 -8.84
CA PRO A 80 -4.01 -1.18 -10.23
C PRO A 80 -3.66 -2.63 -10.56
N ASP A 81 -4.46 -3.29 -11.39
CA ASP A 81 -4.34 -4.72 -11.70
C ASP A 81 -2.95 -5.12 -12.26
N GLU A 82 -2.19 -4.14 -12.77
CA GLU A 82 -0.88 -4.33 -13.40
C GLU A 82 0.35 -4.12 -12.47
N ILE A 83 0.17 -3.73 -11.20
CA ILE A 83 1.26 -3.61 -10.21
C ILE A 83 1.31 -4.87 -9.34
N ASP A 84 2.52 -5.38 -9.02
CA ASP A 84 2.73 -6.61 -8.22
C ASP A 84 1.81 -6.65 -6.96
N PRO A 85 0.86 -7.59 -6.87
CA PRO A 85 -0.33 -7.52 -6.01
C PRO A 85 -0.09 -7.79 -4.51
N ARG A 86 1.14 -7.68 -4.00
CA ARG A 86 1.47 -8.14 -2.63
C ARG A 86 0.66 -7.47 -1.53
N CYS A 87 0.35 -6.19 -1.65
CA CYS A 87 -0.27 -5.40 -0.58
C CYS A 87 -1.63 -4.79 -0.91
N GLY A 88 -2.18 -4.97 -2.11
CA GLY A 88 -3.54 -4.57 -2.49
C GLY A 88 -3.87 -3.07 -2.46
N VAL A 89 -2.95 -2.20 -2.01
CA VAL A 89 -3.13 -0.73 -1.97
C VAL A 89 -1.84 0.00 -2.33
N VAL A 90 -1.98 1.19 -2.90
CA VAL A 90 -0.86 2.09 -3.22
C VAL A 90 -1.20 3.53 -2.87
N LEU A 91 -0.19 4.35 -2.56
CA LEU A 91 -0.34 5.80 -2.53
C LEU A 91 -0.14 6.35 -3.94
N ALA A 92 -1.16 7.01 -4.46
CA ALA A 92 -1.12 7.69 -5.74
C ALA A 92 -0.62 9.12 -5.60
N VAL A 93 0.40 9.46 -6.37
CA VAL A 93 1.12 10.75 -6.34
C VAL A 93 1.33 11.23 -7.78
N LYS A 94 1.33 12.56 -7.96
CA LYS A 94 1.70 13.19 -9.23
C LYS A 94 3.17 13.60 -9.19
N GLY A 95 3.94 13.15 -10.18
CA GLY A 95 5.35 13.49 -10.36
C GLY A 95 6.30 12.63 -9.54
N TYR A 96 7.49 12.38 -10.11
CA TYR A 96 8.52 11.53 -9.50
C TYR A 96 9.14 12.18 -8.26
N GLU A 97 9.52 13.46 -8.34
CA GLU A 97 10.14 14.19 -7.23
C GLU A 97 9.26 14.15 -5.97
N ARG A 98 7.97 14.41 -6.14
CA ARG A 98 7.01 14.36 -5.04
C ARG A 98 6.83 12.94 -4.49
N ALA A 99 6.83 11.93 -5.37
CA ALA A 99 6.78 10.54 -4.93
C ALA A 99 8.02 10.15 -4.13
N MET A 100 9.21 10.62 -4.55
CA MET A 100 10.48 10.42 -3.85
C MET A 100 10.51 11.11 -2.49
N GLU A 101 10.08 12.37 -2.40
CA GLU A 101 9.96 13.09 -1.12
C GLU A 101 9.09 12.32 -0.12
N ILE A 102 7.92 11.85 -0.58
CA ILE A 102 6.99 11.10 0.26
C ILE A 102 7.58 9.73 0.63
N TYR A 103 8.23 9.04 -0.31
CA TYR A 103 8.86 7.76 -0.05
C TYR A 103 9.92 7.88 1.04
N GLU A 104 10.82 8.86 0.95
CA GLU A 104 11.88 9.07 1.94
C GLU A 104 11.33 9.58 3.28
N GLU A 105 10.31 10.45 3.27
CA GLU A 105 9.59 10.88 4.48
C GLU A 105 9.01 9.65 5.21
N LEU A 106 8.27 8.79 4.51
CA LEU A 106 7.67 7.58 5.07
C LEU A 106 8.72 6.58 5.54
N ARG A 107 9.78 6.36 4.76
CA ARG A 107 10.87 5.43 5.13
C ARG A 107 11.56 5.87 6.40
N ARG A 108 11.88 7.16 6.53
CA ARG A 108 12.51 7.73 7.74
C ARG A 108 11.65 7.58 8.98
N GLU A 109 10.33 7.72 8.82
CA GLU A 109 9.36 7.56 9.90
C GLU A 109 9.02 6.09 10.20
N GLY A 110 9.74 5.13 9.59
CA GLY A 110 9.64 3.70 9.88
C GLY A 110 8.44 3.00 9.23
N PHE A 111 7.86 3.57 8.18
CA PHE A 111 6.83 2.90 7.40
C PHE A 111 7.44 1.85 6.46
N GLY A 112 6.73 0.74 6.27
CA GLY A 112 7.11 -0.33 5.35
C GLY A 112 6.83 0.01 3.90
N VAL A 113 7.47 1.05 3.35
CA VAL A 113 7.43 1.37 1.91
C VAL A 113 8.31 0.39 1.12
N GLU A 114 7.85 -0.03 -0.05
CA GLU A 114 8.56 -1.01 -0.88
C GLU A 114 9.15 -0.37 -2.13
N ALA A 115 8.29 0.14 -3.03
CA ALA A 115 8.71 0.67 -4.33
C ALA A 115 7.79 1.78 -4.84
N ILE A 116 8.26 2.47 -5.87
CA ILE A 116 7.60 3.48 -6.66
C ILE A 116 7.49 2.94 -8.08
N TYR A 117 6.26 2.93 -8.59
CA TYR A 117 5.94 2.59 -9.97
C TYR A 117 5.48 3.83 -10.70
N LYS A 118 5.92 3.99 -11.95
CA LYS A 118 5.43 5.01 -12.88
C LYS A 118 4.44 4.38 -13.85
N LYS A 119 3.30 5.04 -14.08
CA LYS A 119 2.34 4.64 -15.11
C LYS A 119 2.81 5.07 -16.49
N GLU A 120 2.87 4.13 -17.42
CA GLU A 120 3.24 4.33 -18.82
C GLU A 120 2.11 3.77 -19.70
N GLY A 121 1.12 4.62 -20.00
CA GLY A 121 -0.08 4.20 -20.72
C GLY A 121 -0.92 3.22 -19.90
N LYS A 122 -0.91 1.94 -20.29
CA LYS A 122 -1.62 0.84 -19.63
C LYS A 122 -0.72 -0.01 -18.73
N THR A 123 0.58 0.23 -18.72
CA THR A 123 1.54 -0.55 -17.92
C THR A 123 2.12 0.30 -16.79
N TYR A 124 2.75 -0.37 -15.84
CA TYR A 124 3.43 0.27 -14.72
C TYR A 124 4.86 -0.24 -14.69
N ARG A 125 5.81 0.71 -14.64
CA ARG A 125 7.23 0.42 -14.59
C ARG A 125 7.75 0.80 -13.22
N ARG A 126 8.43 -0.13 -12.54
CA ARG A 126 9.17 0.19 -11.31
C ARG A 126 10.29 1.19 -11.63
N VAL A 127 10.33 2.29 -10.90
CA VAL A 127 11.33 3.36 -11.07
C VAL A 127 12.20 3.56 -9.83
N PHE A 128 11.76 3.07 -8.66
CA PHE A 128 12.51 3.20 -7.42
C PHE A 128 11.98 2.25 -6.32
N PRO A 129 12.80 1.83 -5.34
CA PRO A 129 14.18 1.45 -5.63
C PRO A 129 14.17 0.39 -6.73
#